data_AF-A0A2S6Z559-F1
#
_entry.id   AF-A0A2S6Z559-F1
#
_cell.length_a   1.000
_cell.length_b   1.000
_cell.length_c   1.000
_cell.angle_alpha   90.00
_cell.angle_beta   90.00
_cell.angle_gamma   90.00
#
_symmetry.space_group_name_H-M   'P 1'
#
loop_
_entity.id
_entity.type
_entity.pdbx_description
1 polymer ?
#
loop_
_entity_poly.entity_id
_entity_poly.type
_entity_poly.pdbx_seq_one_letter_code
_entity_poly.pdbx_strand_id
1 'polypeptide(L)'
;MDDHDKRYTVTVYVAAAGTPLLISGGNSMAGHMYYTVSDGKEVNSYGFAPAEHGESSGPGKVFKDDVRNYKDPYYSRTMEIDQSQYEKLKDFGKSPAKHGFNMEYAGASNSCIDFTWGALNQAGLHRTTRQGVDKDFEGALKPVGNVDEIKSIHAPLPNSELNRERSNPKPDQLWWQKVIGEAHLPGNQVPPGEVSAVAAHPQAHDPLHRQAEDAVRRLERGLGREYDDNSARLAASSAYLAKENGLARIDHVVLSENTKSVRQGENVFVVEGALNDPAHKMAYMKTNDAIAQPVEQSLAQLQVLSETQRQQHSQQQEQQREQSIAPQHRMV
;
A
#
# COMPACT_ATOMS: atom_id res chain seq x y z
N MET A 1 41.66 -23.02 7.29
CA MET A 1 40.46 -23.55 6.62
C MET A 1 40.30 -22.71 5.38
N ASP A 2 40.61 -23.30 4.23
CA ASP A 2 40.62 -22.61 2.94
C ASP A 2 39.24 -22.04 2.60
N ASP A 3 39.23 -20.89 1.94
CA ASP A 3 38.02 -20.21 1.44
C ASP A 3 37.27 -21.05 0.38
N HIS A 4 37.92 -22.12 -0.12
CA HIS A 4 37.44 -23.02 -1.17
C HIS A 4 36.29 -23.97 -0.77
N ASP A 5 35.94 -24.06 0.52
CA ASP A 5 34.88 -24.96 1.01
C ASP A 5 33.60 -24.22 1.41
N LYS A 6 33.57 -22.89 1.27
CA LYS A 6 32.37 -22.10 1.55
C LYS A 6 31.35 -22.24 0.43
N ARG A 7 30.12 -22.58 0.81
CA ARG A 7 28.97 -22.63 -0.09
C ARG A 7 28.04 -21.48 0.23
N TYR A 8 27.76 -20.66 -0.77
CA TYR A 8 27.00 -19.44 -0.58
C TYR A 8 25.56 -19.62 -1.03
N THR A 9 24.62 -19.06 -0.28
CA THR A 9 23.20 -19.10 -0.64
C THR A 9 22.54 -17.74 -0.51
N VAL A 10 21.52 -17.51 -1.34
CA VAL A 10 20.48 -16.51 -1.10
C VAL A 10 19.17 -17.23 -0.83
N THR A 11 18.41 -16.77 0.14
CA THR A 11 17.01 -17.18 0.32
C THR A 11 16.12 -15.94 0.22
N VAL A 12 15.18 -15.96 -0.73
CA VAL A 12 14.18 -14.91 -0.88
C VAL A 12 12.92 -15.36 -0.16
N TYR A 13 12.32 -14.47 0.64
CA TYR A 13 11.12 -14.72 1.42
C TYR A 13 9.99 -13.80 0.97
N VAL A 14 8.79 -14.36 0.95
CA VAL A 14 7.54 -13.65 0.67
C VAL A 14 6.58 -13.93 1.81
N ALA A 15 6.34 -12.93 2.65
CA ALA A 15 5.28 -12.93 3.64
C ALA A 15 3.97 -12.44 3.00
N ALA A 16 2.87 -13.13 3.28
CA ALA A 16 1.55 -12.68 2.85
C ALA A 16 1.00 -11.62 3.82
N ALA A 17 0.01 -10.85 3.36
CA ALA A 17 -0.80 -10.06 4.27
C ALA A 17 -1.39 -10.97 5.38
N GLY A 18 -1.32 -10.51 6.62
CA GLY A 18 -1.67 -11.27 7.81
C GLY A 18 -0.55 -12.16 8.36
N THR A 19 0.67 -12.17 7.81
CA THR A 19 1.77 -12.94 8.42
C THR A 19 2.10 -12.41 9.82
N PRO A 20 2.12 -13.26 10.87
CA PRO A 20 2.43 -12.82 12.24
C PRO A 20 3.87 -12.33 12.40
N LEU A 21 4.04 -11.29 13.21
CA LEU A 21 5.32 -10.70 13.57
C LEU A 21 5.68 -11.06 15.02
N LEU A 22 6.84 -11.69 15.21
CA LEU A 22 7.29 -12.25 16.49
C LEU A 22 7.98 -11.23 17.39
N ILE A 23 8.68 -10.25 16.80
CA ILE A 23 9.49 -9.27 17.53
C ILE A 23 8.69 -7.98 17.74
N SER A 24 8.11 -7.45 16.66
CA SER A 24 7.31 -6.22 16.74
C SER A 24 5.89 -6.45 17.27
N GLY A 25 5.42 -7.71 17.27
CA GLY A 25 4.03 -8.04 17.59
C GLY A 25 3.08 -7.68 16.44
N GLY A 26 1.85 -8.17 16.53
CA GLY A 26 0.83 -7.98 15.49
C GLY A 26 1.18 -8.72 14.19
N ASN A 27 0.63 -8.23 13.07
CA ASN A 27 0.74 -8.91 11.78
C ASN A 27 1.02 -7.91 10.66
N SER A 28 1.68 -8.42 9.61
CA SER A 28 1.99 -7.63 8.42
C SER A 28 0.71 -7.26 7.67
N MET A 29 0.42 -5.96 7.53
CA MET A 29 -0.78 -5.49 6.83
C MET A 29 -0.75 -5.77 5.33
N ALA A 30 0.37 -5.47 4.67
CA ALA A 30 0.52 -5.60 3.21
C ALA A 30 1.22 -6.90 2.78
N GLY A 31 1.79 -7.66 3.72
CA GLY A 31 2.83 -8.63 3.46
C GLY A 31 4.21 -7.96 3.40
N HIS A 32 5.24 -8.76 3.11
CA HIS A 32 6.63 -8.27 3.06
C HIS A 32 7.49 -9.13 2.13
N MET A 33 8.49 -8.53 1.50
CA MET A 33 9.55 -9.25 0.79
C MET A 33 10.91 -8.90 1.34
N TYR A 34 11.73 -9.91 1.59
CA TYR A 34 13.06 -9.74 2.12
C TYR A 34 13.92 -10.93 1.70
N TYR A 35 15.22 -10.82 1.91
CA TYR A 35 16.14 -11.91 1.59
C TYR A 35 17.17 -12.12 2.69
N THR A 36 17.73 -13.32 2.74
CA THR A 36 18.92 -13.62 3.52
C THR A 36 20.03 -14.10 2.62
N VAL A 37 21.28 -13.79 2.97
CA VAL A 37 22.46 -14.43 2.38
C VAL A 37 23.24 -15.21 3.43
N SER A 38 23.80 -16.35 3.06
CA SER A 38 24.60 -17.19 3.94
C SER A 38 25.87 -17.67 3.26
N ASP A 39 26.95 -17.80 4.03
CA ASP A 39 28.22 -18.41 3.61
C ASP A 39 28.42 -19.82 4.19
N GLY A 40 27.34 -20.44 4.66
CA GLY A 40 27.33 -21.73 5.35
C GLY A 40 27.63 -21.66 6.86
N LYS A 41 28.08 -20.52 7.38
CA LYS A 41 28.31 -20.30 8.81
C LYS A 41 27.45 -19.18 9.38
N GLU A 42 27.39 -18.07 8.67
CA GLU A 42 26.60 -16.90 9.05
C GLU A 42 25.39 -16.74 8.14
N VAL A 43 24.32 -16.15 8.68
CA VAL A 43 23.13 -15.76 7.90
C VAL A 43 22.86 -14.28 8.16
N ASN A 44 22.85 -13.49 7.10
CA ASN A 44 22.55 -12.06 7.15
C ASN A 44 21.19 -11.82 6.49
N SER A 45 20.24 -11.23 7.23
CA SER A 45 18.93 -10.84 6.71
C SER A 45 18.95 -9.40 6.25
N TYR A 46 18.21 -9.10 5.18
CA TYR A 46 18.01 -7.77 4.64
C TYR A 46 16.58 -7.64 4.13
N GLY A 47 15.84 -6.71 4.69
CA GLY A 47 14.60 -6.22 4.10
C GLY A 47 14.47 -4.73 4.37
N PHE A 48 13.55 -4.10 3.66
CA PHE A 48 13.41 -2.65 3.68
C PHE A 48 11.98 -2.29 4.05
N ALA A 49 11.85 -1.49 5.10
CA ALA A 49 10.59 -1.04 5.67
C ALA A 49 10.74 0.43 6.11
N PRO A 50 9.66 1.15 6.43
CA PRO A 50 9.80 2.49 6.99
C PRO A 50 10.58 2.44 8.31
N ALA A 51 11.35 3.49 8.59
CA ALA A 51 12.17 3.58 9.78
C ALA A 51 11.32 3.62 11.05
N GLU A 52 10.16 4.26 11.00
CA GLU A 52 9.15 4.22 12.06
C GLU A 52 8.12 3.11 11.80
N HIS A 53 7.80 2.37 12.86
CA HIS A 53 6.91 1.22 12.74
C HIS A 53 5.46 1.67 12.52
N GLY A 54 4.82 1.13 11.48
CA GLY A 54 3.43 1.42 11.14
C GLY A 54 3.25 2.57 10.15
N GLU A 55 4.31 3.29 9.78
CA GLU A 55 4.26 4.24 8.69
C GLU A 55 4.10 3.54 7.34
N SER A 56 3.43 4.20 6.40
CA SER A 56 3.24 3.72 5.02
C SER A 56 4.25 4.33 4.04
N SER A 57 4.96 5.38 4.46
CA SER A 57 5.90 6.17 3.68
C SER A 57 6.76 7.03 4.59
N GLY A 58 7.98 7.37 4.14
CA GLY A 58 8.91 8.20 4.90
C GLY A 58 10.34 7.67 4.81
N PRO A 59 11.26 8.14 5.67
CA PRO A 59 12.61 7.61 5.70
C PRO A 59 12.58 6.09 5.87
N GLY A 60 13.14 5.38 4.91
CA GLY A 60 13.21 3.92 4.94
C GLY A 60 14.45 3.45 5.68
N LYS A 61 14.37 2.21 6.17
CA LYS A 61 15.44 1.55 6.91
C LYS A 61 15.59 0.12 6.45
N VAL A 62 16.84 -0.32 6.36
CA VAL A 62 17.14 -1.74 6.19
C VAL A 62 17.09 -2.44 7.55
N PHE A 63 16.22 -3.43 7.65
CA PHE A 63 16.08 -4.31 8.80
C PHE A 63 16.90 -5.58 8.61
N LYS A 64 17.54 -6.03 9.70
CA LYS A 64 18.45 -7.19 9.71
C LYS A 64 17.90 -8.40 10.44
N ASP A 65 16.64 -8.33 10.83
CA ASP A 65 15.96 -9.25 11.71
C ASP A 65 14.65 -9.77 11.12
N ASP A 66 14.32 -9.43 9.88
CA ASP A 66 13.10 -9.90 9.20
C ASP A 66 12.96 -11.43 9.23
N VAL A 67 14.03 -12.18 9.01
CA VAL A 67 14.00 -13.66 9.10
C VAL A 67 13.62 -14.19 10.49
N ARG A 68 13.85 -13.41 11.55
CA ARG A 68 13.45 -13.73 12.93
C ARG A 68 12.10 -13.12 13.31
N ASN A 69 11.70 -12.04 12.65
CA ASN A 69 10.46 -11.33 12.93
C ASN A 69 9.26 -11.99 12.25
N TYR A 70 9.36 -12.36 10.97
CA TYR A 70 8.23 -12.92 10.23
C TYR A 70 8.07 -14.42 10.48
N LYS A 71 6.95 -14.81 11.11
CA LYS A 71 6.63 -16.22 11.38
C LYS A 71 6.05 -16.89 10.15
N ASP A 72 6.66 -17.99 9.72
CA ASP A 72 6.16 -18.87 8.63
C ASP A 72 5.75 -18.08 7.37
N PRO A 73 6.70 -17.39 6.71
CA PRO A 73 6.40 -16.64 5.49
C PRO A 73 5.74 -17.55 4.44
N TYR A 74 4.79 -17.00 3.68
CA TYR A 74 3.98 -17.74 2.71
C TYR A 74 4.83 -18.55 1.72
N TYR A 75 5.96 -17.98 1.29
CA TYR A 75 6.87 -18.64 0.36
C TYR A 75 8.32 -18.30 0.67
N SER A 76 9.23 -19.25 0.44
CA SER A 76 10.65 -18.96 0.34
C SER A 76 11.35 -19.83 -0.71
N ARG A 77 12.38 -19.27 -1.34
CA ARG A 77 13.24 -19.95 -2.31
C ARG A 77 14.70 -19.73 -1.97
N THR A 78 15.40 -20.81 -1.68
CA THR A 78 16.85 -20.84 -1.48
C THR A 78 17.53 -21.25 -2.79
N MET A 79 18.57 -20.51 -3.18
CA MET A 79 19.42 -20.82 -4.33
C MET A 79 20.88 -20.80 -3.88
N GLU A 80 21.67 -21.79 -4.30
CA GLU A 80 23.13 -21.69 -4.23
C GLU A 80 23.64 -20.71 -5.28
N ILE A 81 24.54 -19.84 -4.86
CA ILE A 81 25.09 -18.74 -5.62
C ILE A 81 26.62 -18.76 -5.52
N ASP A 82 27.29 -18.07 -6.43
CA ASP A 82 28.74 -17.90 -6.32
C ASP A 82 29.11 -16.80 -5.29
N GLN A 83 30.39 -16.75 -4.94
CA GLN A 83 30.93 -15.78 -3.97
C GLN A 83 30.73 -14.33 -4.44
N SER A 84 30.80 -14.05 -5.75
CA SER A 84 30.59 -12.70 -6.29
C SER A 84 29.15 -12.24 -6.10
N GLN A 85 28.19 -13.12 -6.38
CA GLN A 85 26.77 -12.87 -6.15
C GLN A 85 26.47 -12.63 -4.67
N TYR A 86 27.05 -13.46 -3.79
CA TYR A 86 26.93 -13.29 -2.34
C TYR A 86 27.41 -11.92 -1.87
N GLU A 87 28.61 -11.50 -2.28
CA GLU A 87 29.16 -10.21 -1.86
C GLU A 87 28.36 -9.02 -2.43
N LYS A 88 27.85 -9.11 -3.66
CA LYS A 88 26.96 -8.08 -4.23
C LYS A 88 25.65 -7.94 -3.45
N LEU A 89 25.00 -9.06 -3.12
CA LEU A 89 23.78 -9.05 -2.31
C LEU A 89 24.02 -8.49 -0.91
N LYS A 90 25.15 -8.85 -0.29
CA LYS A 90 25.56 -8.39 1.04
C LYS A 90 25.89 -6.90 1.04
N ASP A 91 26.58 -6.42 0.00
CA ASP A 91 26.93 -5.00 -0.14
C ASP A 91 25.68 -4.15 -0.41
N PHE A 92 24.80 -4.57 -1.33
CA PHE A 92 23.52 -3.92 -1.56
C PHE A 92 22.69 -3.87 -0.26
N GLY A 93 22.56 -4.99 0.45
CA GLY A 93 21.81 -5.04 1.70
C GLY A 93 22.37 -4.12 2.80
N LYS A 94 23.69 -3.89 2.83
CA LYS A 94 24.33 -2.98 3.79
C LYS A 94 24.27 -1.52 3.37
N SER A 95 24.26 -1.23 2.07
CA SER A 95 24.44 0.12 1.54
C SER A 95 23.69 0.32 0.22
N PRO A 96 22.35 0.14 0.20
CA PRO A 96 21.57 0.15 -1.02
C PRO A 96 21.62 1.50 -1.75
N ALA A 97 21.71 2.61 -1.00
CA ALA A 97 21.85 3.97 -1.56
C ALA A 97 23.09 4.13 -2.46
N LYS A 98 24.18 3.39 -2.21
CA LYS A 98 25.38 3.42 -3.07
C LYS A 98 25.12 2.83 -4.46
N HIS A 99 24.09 2.00 -4.58
CA HIS A 99 23.65 1.36 -5.81
C HIS A 99 22.46 2.08 -6.46
N GLY A 100 22.21 3.34 -6.07
CA GLY A 100 21.13 4.16 -6.63
C GLY A 100 19.74 3.84 -6.09
N PHE A 101 19.63 2.96 -5.08
CA PHE A 101 18.34 2.68 -4.44
C PHE A 101 17.86 3.89 -3.63
N ASN A 102 16.61 4.28 -3.83
CA ASN A 102 16.00 5.37 -3.09
C ASN A 102 15.66 4.91 -1.67
N MET A 103 16.25 5.58 -0.67
CA MET A 103 16.04 5.27 0.75
C MET A 103 14.75 5.84 1.33
N GLU A 104 13.94 6.55 0.54
CA GLU A 104 12.58 6.90 0.91
C GLU A 104 11.65 5.71 0.68
N TYR A 105 11.06 5.22 1.76
CA TYR A 105 10.06 4.17 1.75
C TYR A 105 8.74 4.68 1.19
N ALA A 106 8.11 3.88 0.32
CA ALA A 106 6.79 4.17 -0.22
C ALA A 106 6.02 2.86 -0.47
N GLY A 107 4.93 2.62 0.26
CA GLY A 107 4.22 1.34 0.31
C GLY A 107 3.79 0.71 -1.04
N ALA A 108 3.55 1.50 -2.09
CA ALA A 108 3.22 1.00 -3.45
C ALA A 108 4.27 1.34 -4.53
N SER A 109 5.40 1.96 -4.18
CA SER A 109 6.42 2.33 -5.18
C SER A 109 7.89 2.34 -4.69
N ASN A 110 8.18 1.93 -3.45
CA ASN A 110 9.51 1.66 -2.88
C ASN A 110 9.33 0.85 -1.57
N SER A 111 8.84 -0.39 -1.66
CA SER A 111 8.10 -0.99 -0.53
C SER A 111 8.78 -2.14 0.23
N CYS A 112 9.72 -2.85 -0.38
CA CYS A 112 10.39 -4.08 0.11
C CYS A 112 10.64 -5.00 -1.09
N ILE A 113 9.69 -4.96 -2.03
CA ILE A 113 9.71 -5.66 -3.31
C ILE A 113 10.83 -5.09 -4.18
N ASP A 114 10.81 -3.76 -4.42
CA ASP A 114 11.84 -3.07 -5.22
C ASP A 114 13.23 -3.21 -4.61
N PHE A 115 13.32 -3.20 -3.28
CA PHE A 115 14.57 -3.45 -2.57
C PHE A 115 15.10 -4.85 -2.83
N THR A 116 14.23 -5.85 -2.73
CA THR A 116 14.59 -7.26 -2.95
C THR A 116 14.97 -7.50 -4.41
N TRP A 117 14.18 -7.02 -5.38
CA TRP A 117 14.52 -7.14 -6.81
C TRP A 117 15.75 -6.32 -7.20
N GLY A 118 15.93 -5.13 -6.63
CA GLY A 118 17.14 -4.34 -6.81
C GLY A 118 18.39 -5.09 -6.37
N ALA A 119 18.34 -5.75 -5.21
CA ALA A 119 19.44 -6.61 -4.75
C ALA A 119 19.70 -7.80 -5.70
N LEU A 120 18.63 -8.51 -6.10
CA LEU A 120 18.72 -9.65 -7.01
C LEU A 120 19.29 -9.25 -8.36
N ASN A 121 18.80 -8.16 -8.96
CA ASN A 121 19.27 -7.63 -10.24
C ASN A 121 20.73 -7.19 -10.16
N GLN A 122 21.14 -6.52 -9.07
CA GLN A 122 22.54 -6.15 -8.85
C GLN A 122 23.46 -7.37 -8.79
N ALA A 123 22.96 -8.49 -8.26
CA ALA A 123 23.65 -9.77 -8.20
C ALA A 123 23.56 -10.59 -9.50
N GLY A 124 22.86 -10.10 -10.54
CA GLY A 124 22.65 -10.83 -11.80
C GLY A 124 21.64 -11.97 -11.69
N LEU A 125 20.81 -11.97 -10.66
CA LEU A 125 19.73 -12.94 -10.43
C LEU A 125 18.44 -12.38 -11.04
N HIS A 126 18.18 -12.73 -12.29
CA HIS A 126 17.09 -12.18 -13.07
C HIS A 126 15.96 -13.19 -13.27
N ARG A 127 14.74 -12.68 -13.38
CA ARG A 127 13.59 -13.50 -13.74
C ARG A 127 13.68 -13.96 -15.20
N THR A 128 12.96 -15.03 -15.53
CA THR A 128 12.88 -15.53 -16.92
C THR A 128 11.44 -15.51 -17.40
N THR A 129 11.20 -14.86 -18.53
CA THR A 129 9.90 -14.83 -19.21
C THR A 129 9.95 -15.65 -20.49
N ARG A 130 8.80 -15.79 -21.17
CA ARG A 130 8.75 -16.39 -22.53
C ARG A 130 9.60 -15.65 -23.56
N GLN A 131 9.92 -14.37 -23.30
CA GLN A 131 10.73 -13.52 -24.18
C GLN A 131 12.24 -13.58 -23.83
N GLY A 132 12.61 -14.35 -22.79
CA GLY A 132 13.98 -14.49 -22.32
C GLY A 132 14.19 -13.91 -20.92
N VAL A 133 15.46 -13.64 -20.60
CA VAL A 133 15.87 -13.07 -19.31
C VAL A 133 15.43 -11.61 -19.25
N ASP A 134 14.66 -11.26 -18.23
CA ASP A 134 14.21 -9.90 -17.98
C ASP A 134 15.01 -9.30 -16.82
N LYS A 135 15.82 -8.28 -17.14
CA LYS A 135 16.76 -7.63 -16.24
C LYS A 135 16.19 -6.39 -15.57
N ASP A 136 15.08 -5.88 -16.09
CA ASP A 136 14.50 -4.59 -15.72
C ASP A 136 13.27 -4.78 -14.83
N PHE A 137 12.94 -6.01 -14.45
CA PHE A 137 11.82 -6.27 -13.56
C PHE A 137 12.12 -5.79 -12.14
N GLU A 138 11.30 -4.84 -11.68
CA GLU A 138 11.39 -4.26 -10.34
C GLU A 138 10.41 -4.90 -9.33
N GLY A 139 9.46 -5.71 -9.83
CA GLY A 139 8.53 -6.48 -9.01
C GLY A 139 7.05 -6.29 -9.34
N ALA A 140 6.22 -7.17 -8.81
CA ALA A 140 4.76 -7.02 -8.83
C ALA A 140 4.29 -6.18 -7.63
N LEU A 141 3.10 -5.55 -7.75
CA LEU A 141 2.56 -4.62 -6.74
C LEU A 141 2.47 -5.20 -5.32
N LYS A 142 2.17 -6.50 -5.19
CA LYS A 142 1.99 -7.19 -3.90
C LYS A 142 3.07 -8.26 -3.70
N PRO A 143 3.55 -8.50 -2.46
CA PRO A 143 4.54 -9.55 -2.17
C PRO A 143 4.19 -10.91 -2.78
N VAL A 144 2.96 -11.39 -2.53
CA VAL A 144 2.48 -12.69 -3.03
C VAL A 144 2.48 -12.78 -4.57
N GLY A 145 2.33 -11.66 -5.28
CA GLY A 145 2.37 -11.61 -6.74
C GLY A 145 3.76 -11.86 -7.32
N ASN A 146 4.81 -11.86 -6.50
CA ASN A 146 6.19 -12.09 -6.95
C ASN A 146 6.62 -13.56 -6.85
N VAL A 147 5.79 -14.46 -6.32
CA VAL A 147 6.20 -15.87 -6.10
C VAL A 147 6.58 -16.57 -7.41
N ASP A 148 5.76 -16.46 -8.45
CA ASP A 148 6.05 -17.10 -9.74
C ASP A 148 7.23 -16.44 -10.46
N GLU A 149 7.41 -15.14 -10.25
CA GLU A 149 8.56 -14.38 -10.75
C GLU A 149 9.86 -14.84 -10.10
N ILE A 150 9.87 -15.04 -8.78
CA ILE A 150 11.01 -15.60 -8.04
C ILE A 150 11.31 -17.02 -8.49
N LYS A 151 10.29 -17.86 -8.73
CA LYS A 151 10.46 -19.23 -9.26
C LYS A 151 11.10 -19.27 -10.64
N SER A 152 10.86 -18.24 -11.45
CA SER A 152 11.40 -18.15 -12.81
C SER A 152 12.89 -17.82 -12.88
N ILE A 153 13.50 -17.40 -11.76
CA ILE A 153 14.95 -17.14 -11.71
C ILE A 153 15.69 -18.45 -11.94
N HIS A 154 16.63 -18.45 -12.88
CA HIS A 154 17.50 -19.61 -13.07
C HIS A 154 18.49 -19.70 -11.91
N ALA A 155 18.54 -20.84 -11.22
CA ALA A 155 19.49 -21.06 -10.15
C ALA A 155 20.93 -21.05 -10.73
N PRO A 156 21.86 -20.22 -10.22
CA PRO A 156 23.23 -20.15 -10.73
C PRO A 156 23.95 -21.50 -10.69
N LEU A 157 23.70 -22.30 -9.65
CA LEU A 157 24.13 -23.69 -9.55
C LEU A 157 22.90 -24.61 -9.57
N PRO A 158 22.38 -25.00 -10.75
CA PRO A 158 21.06 -25.64 -10.87
C PRO A 158 20.98 -27.02 -10.20
N ASN A 159 22.08 -27.78 -10.18
CA ASN A 159 22.14 -29.12 -9.61
C ASN A 159 22.52 -29.14 -8.11
N SER A 160 22.51 -27.98 -7.45
CA SER A 160 22.84 -27.88 -6.03
C SER A 160 21.77 -28.51 -5.15
N GLU A 161 22.19 -29.32 -4.18
CA GLU A 161 21.34 -29.83 -3.08
C GLU A 161 20.87 -28.74 -2.08
N LEU A 162 21.44 -27.54 -2.16
CA LEU A 162 21.03 -26.38 -1.35
C LEU A 162 19.83 -25.64 -1.96
N ASN A 163 19.54 -25.86 -3.25
CA ASN A 163 18.37 -25.28 -3.90
C ASN A 163 17.09 -25.88 -3.31
N ARG A 164 16.23 -25.03 -2.74
CA ARG A 164 15.02 -25.47 -2.03
C ARG A 164 13.90 -24.45 -2.17
N GLU A 165 12.68 -24.94 -2.26
CA GLU A 165 11.47 -24.12 -2.18
C GLU A 165 10.64 -24.58 -0.99
N ARG A 166 10.04 -23.63 -0.28
CA ARG A 166 9.09 -23.89 0.79
C ARG A 166 7.86 -23.01 0.60
N SER A 167 6.70 -23.58 0.87
CA SER A 167 5.42 -22.86 0.86
C SER A 167 4.67 -23.19 2.13
N ASN A 168 4.10 -22.18 2.76
CA ASN A 168 3.24 -22.29 3.93
C ASN A 168 1.81 -21.89 3.54
N PRO A 169 0.77 -22.36 4.25
CA PRO A 169 -0.59 -21.86 4.03
C PRO A 169 -0.65 -20.34 4.26
N LYS A 170 -1.50 -19.65 3.51
CA LYS A 170 -1.76 -18.23 3.79
C LYS A 170 -2.39 -18.10 5.18
N PRO A 171 -2.04 -17.08 5.97
CA PRO A 171 -2.74 -16.79 7.20
C PRO A 171 -4.24 -16.61 6.92
N ASP A 172 -5.10 -17.21 7.73
CA ASP A 172 -6.54 -16.99 7.62
C ASP A 172 -6.82 -15.49 7.73
N GLN A 173 -7.62 -14.92 6.83
CA GLN A 173 -8.00 -13.50 6.87
C GLN A 173 -9.18 -13.22 7.82
N LEU A 174 -9.82 -14.28 8.35
CA LEU A 174 -11.10 -14.22 9.09
C LEU A 174 -11.04 -13.61 10.50
N TRP A 175 -9.87 -13.32 11.05
CA TRP A 175 -9.71 -12.91 12.46
C TRP A 175 -9.63 -11.40 12.67
N TRP A 176 -9.39 -10.60 11.61
CA TRP A 176 -9.26 -9.15 11.73
C TRP A 176 -10.56 -8.42 12.04
N GLN A 177 -11.70 -9.00 11.65
CA GLN A 177 -13.02 -8.44 11.95
C GLN A 177 -13.33 -8.40 13.46
N LYS A 178 -12.63 -9.19 14.29
CA LYS A 178 -12.88 -9.23 15.74
C LYS A 178 -11.94 -8.38 16.59
N VAL A 179 -10.69 -8.13 16.16
CA VAL A 179 -9.68 -7.54 17.06
C VAL A 179 -9.70 -5.99 17.06
N ILE A 180 -10.33 -5.36 16.06
CA ILE A 180 -10.52 -3.89 16.04
C ILE A 180 -11.86 -3.49 16.71
N GLY A 181 -12.72 -4.47 17.01
CA GLY A 181 -14.02 -4.27 17.67
C GLY A 181 -14.01 -4.27 19.20
N GLU A 182 -12.89 -4.60 19.85
CA GLU A 182 -12.79 -4.68 21.32
C GLU A 182 -11.62 -3.86 21.87
N ALA A 183 -11.62 -2.55 21.61
CA ALA A 183 -11.07 -1.60 22.59
C ALA A 183 -12.13 -1.38 23.67
N HIS A 184 -12.34 -2.37 24.53
CA HIS A 184 -13.19 -2.26 25.71
C HIS A 184 -12.46 -1.34 26.72
N LEU A 185 -12.89 -0.09 26.80
CA LEU A 185 -12.57 0.79 27.93
C LEU A 185 -13.09 0.13 29.22
N PRO A 186 -12.27 -0.02 30.28
CA PRO A 186 -12.77 -0.57 31.52
C PRO A 186 -13.55 0.50 32.28
N GLY A 187 -14.81 0.19 32.58
CA GLY A 187 -15.49 0.69 33.77
C GLY A 187 -16.45 1.86 33.56
N ASN A 188 -17.74 1.55 33.38
CA ASN A 188 -18.74 1.85 34.41
C ASN A 188 -20.08 1.15 34.08
N GLN A 189 -20.52 0.31 35.00
CA GLN A 189 -21.84 -0.32 35.00
C GLN A 189 -22.88 0.62 35.63
N VAL A 190 -24.01 0.85 34.94
CA VAL A 190 -25.33 1.15 35.55
C VAL A 190 -26.45 0.71 34.55
N PRO A 191 -27.71 0.49 34.97
CA PRO A 191 -28.46 -0.78 34.80
C PRO A 191 -29.51 -0.74 33.66
N PRO A 192 -30.22 -1.86 33.40
CA PRO A 192 -31.14 -1.95 32.26
C PRO A 192 -32.49 -1.33 32.59
N GLY A 193 -32.90 -0.33 31.81
CA GLY A 193 -34.24 0.24 31.88
C GLY A 193 -34.45 1.37 30.88
N GLU A 194 -35.45 1.18 30.02
CA GLU A 194 -36.09 2.15 29.13
C GLU A 194 -35.57 2.24 27.69
N VAL A 195 -36.21 1.40 26.88
CA VAL A 195 -36.45 1.63 25.45
C VAL A 195 -37.16 2.96 25.25
N SER A 196 -36.47 3.94 24.70
CA SER A 196 -37.11 5.09 24.05
C SER A 196 -36.46 5.31 22.70
N ALA A 197 -37.26 5.02 21.68
CA ALA A 197 -36.93 5.19 20.28
C ALA A 197 -36.65 6.67 20.00
N VAL A 198 -35.37 7.05 20.00
CA VAL A 198 -34.93 8.28 19.37
C VAL A 198 -34.65 7.94 17.92
N ALA A 199 -35.50 8.47 17.04
CA ALA A 199 -35.43 8.34 15.60
C ALA A 199 -33.97 8.49 15.12
N ALA A 200 -33.48 7.45 14.46
CA ALA A 200 -32.26 7.51 13.67
C ALA A 200 -32.42 8.64 12.65
N HIS A 201 -31.77 9.77 12.89
CA HIS A 201 -31.44 10.68 11.81
C HIS A 201 -30.60 9.87 10.81
N PRO A 202 -31.02 9.71 9.54
CA PRO A 202 -30.16 9.12 8.54
C PRO A 202 -28.97 10.06 8.41
N GLN A 203 -27.77 9.62 8.81
CA GLN A 203 -26.56 10.34 8.43
C GLN A 203 -26.55 10.36 6.90
N ALA A 204 -26.83 11.52 6.31
CA ALA A 204 -26.79 11.70 4.87
C ALA A 204 -25.33 11.62 4.43
N HIS A 205 -24.86 10.40 4.14
CA HIS A 205 -23.53 10.16 3.60
C HIS A 205 -23.33 11.03 2.35
N ASP A 206 -22.16 11.70 2.26
CA ASP A 206 -21.86 12.56 1.12
C ASP A 206 -21.85 11.72 -0.19
N PRO A 207 -22.53 12.17 -1.27
CA PRO A 207 -22.63 11.41 -2.50
C PRO A 207 -21.28 11.10 -3.16
N LEU A 208 -20.24 11.90 -2.89
CA LEU A 208 -18.89 11.65 -3.39
C LEU A 208 -18.32 10.32 -2.89
N HIS A 209 -18.68 9.88 -1.68
CA HIS A 209 -18.18 8.60 -1.18
C HIS A 209 -18.66 7.43 -2.05
N ARG A 210 -19.97 7.35 -2.30
CA ARG A 210 -20.55 6.31 -3.17
C ARG A 210 -19.98 6.38 -4.59
N GLN A 211 -19.83 7.59 -5.14
CA GLN A 211 -19.28 7.76 -6.49
C GLN A 211 -17.83 7.31 -6.58
N ALA A 212 -17.01 7.59 -5.55
CA ALA A 212 -15.65 7.09 -5.46
C ALA A 212 -15.61 5.56 -5.38
N GLU A 213 -16.45 4.92 -4.57
CA GLU A 213 -16.54 3.46 -4.49
C GLU A 213 -16.88 2.85 -5.86
N ASP A 214 -17.88 3.40 -6.56
CA ASP A 214 -18.28 2.93 -7.88
C ASP A 214 -17.15 3.10 -8.92
N ALA A 215 -16.41 4.21 -8.85
CA ALA A 215 -15.27 4.49 -9.71
C ALA A 215 -14.08 3.56 -9.43
N VAL A 216 -13.76 3.32 -8.15
CA VAL A 216 -12.70 2.36 -7.76
C VAL A 216 -13.09 0.93 -8.14
N ARG A 217 -14.36 0.52 -8.01
CA ARG A 217 -14.81 -0.79 -8.53
C ARG A 217 -14.65 -0.92 -10.04
N ARG A 218 -14.77 0.16 -10.81
CA ARG A 218 -14.45 0.15 -12.25
C ARG A 218 -12.95 0.01 -12.48
N LEU A 219 -12.13 0.74 -11.72
CA LEU A 219 -10.67 0.65 -11.77
C LEU A 219 -10.19 -0.78 -11.46
N GLU A 220 -10.63 -1.37 -10.34
CA GLU A 220 -10.21 -2.73 -9.94
C GLU A 220 -10.59 -3.79 -10.97
N ARG A 221 -11.79 -3.69 -11.57
CA ARG A 221 -12.18 -4.58 -12.67
C ARG A 221 -11.28 -4.42 -13.90
N GLY A 222 -10.87 -3.19 -14.22
CA GLY A 222 -9.89 -2.92 -15.27
C GLY A 222 -8.52 -3.54 -14.98
N LEU A 223 -8.16 -3.66 -13.70
CA LEU A 223 -6.94 -4.33 -13.22
C LEU A 223 -7.11 -5.85 -13.03
N GLY A 224 -8.29 -6.41 -13.29
CA GLY A 224 -8.58 -7.83 -13.07
C GLY A 224 -8.61 -8.25 -11.60
N ARG A 225 -8.97 -7.35 -10.69
CA ARG A 225 -8.97 -7.56 -9.23
C ARG A 225 -10.36 -7.39 -8.63
N GLU A 226 -10.57 -8.06 -7.49
CA GLU A 226 -11.74 -7.82 -6.64
C GLU A 226 -11.51 -6.61 -5.73
N TYR A 227 -12.60 -5.98 -5.31
CA TYR A 227 -12.59 -4.85 -4.38
C TYR A 227 -12.21 -5.32 -2.98
N ASP A 228 -11.10 -4.81 -2.43
CA ASP A 228 -10.56 -5.17 -1.13
C ASP A 228 -10.49 -3.96 -0.17
N ASP A 229 -9.92 -4.14 1.02
CA ASP A 229 -9.81 -3.06 2.02
C ASP A 229 -8.98 -1.87 1.53
N ASN A 230 -7.97 -2.09 0.67
CA ASN A 230 -7.22 -0.99 0.08
C ASN A 230 -8.07 -0.26 -0.97
N SER A 231 -8.93 -0.97 -1.71
CA SER A 231 -9.93 -0.34 -2.58
C SER A 231 -10.89 0.55 -1.78
N ALA A 232 -11.29 0.12 -0.58
CA ALA A 232 -12.12 0.93 0.32
C ALA A 232 -11.42 2.21 0.81
N ARG A 233 -10.14 2.10 1.22
CA ARG A 233 -9.33 3.27 1.60
C ARG A 233 -9.11 4.22 0.42
N LEU A 234 -8.78 3.68 -0.75
CA LEU A 234 -8.63 4.44 -1.98
C LEU A 234 -9.92 5.21 -2.32
N ALA A 235 -11.09 4.58 -2.20
CA ALA A 235 -12.38 5.20 -2.44
C ALA A 235 -12.67 6.34 -1.43
N ALA A 236 -12.49 6.08 -0.14
CA ALA A 236 -12.75 7.07 0.91
C ALA A 236 -11.82 8.29 0.77
N SER A 237 -10.52 8.06 0.54
CA SER A 237 -9.54 9.14 0.32
C SER A 237 -9.79 9.90 -0.99
N SER A 238 -10.23 9.21 -2.05
CA SER A 238 -10.62 9.87 -3.31
C SER A 238 -11.85 10.77 -3.13
N ALA A 239 -12.82 10.36 -2.32
CA ALA A 239 -13.99 11.16 -2.00
C ALA A 239 -13.63 12.43 -1.21
N TYR A 240 -12.76 12.29 -0.20
CA TYR A 240 -12.21 13.43 0.53
C TYR A 240 -11.48 14.41 -0.39
N LEU A 241 -10.55 13.91 -1.21
CA LEU A 241 -9.76 14.73 -2.14
C LEU A 241 -10.62 15.48 -3.15
N ALA A 242 -11.63 14.82 -3.70
CA ALA A 242 -12.59 15.47 -4.60
C ALA A 242 -13.24 16.67 -3.91
N LYS A 243 -13.74 16.47 -2.68
CA LYS A 243 -14.40 17.52 -1.91
C LYS A 243 -13.47 18.68 -1.58
N GLU A 244 -12.26 18.36 -1.12
CA GLU A 244 -11.23 19.34 -0.78
C GLU A 244 -10.83 20.21 -1.99
N ASN A 245 -10.80 19.62 -3.18
CA ASN A 245 -10.46 20.31 -4.43
C ASN A 245 -11.69 20.88 -5.18
N GLY A 246 -12.85 20.90 -4.54
CA GLY A 246 -14.06 21.53 -5.08
C GLY A 246 -14.69 20.79 -6.26
N LEU A 247 -14.43 19.50 -6.42
CA LEU A 247 -15.16 18.65 -7.36
C LEU A 247 -16.58 18.42 -6.83
N ALA A 248 -17.56 18.53 -7.71
CA ALA A 248 -18.97 18.35 -7.39
C ALA A 248 -19.43 16.89 -7.55
N ARG A 249 -18.71 16.10 -8.34
CA ARG A 249 -18.93 14.66 -8.54
C ARG A 249 -17.65 13.95 -8.95
N ILE A 250 -17.66 12.62 -8.86
CA ILE A 250 -16.56 11.75 -9.29
C ILE A 250 -17.05 10.86 -10.42
N ASP A 251 -16.56 11.11 -11.63
CA ASP A 251 -16.86 10.31 -12.81
C ASP A 251 -15.82 9.20 -13.01
N HIS A 252 -14.54 9.48 -12.72
CA HIS A 252 -13.45 8.52 -12.84
C HIS A 252 -12.47 8.59 -11.66
N VAL A 253 -11.92 7.42 -11.32
CA VAL A 253 -10.71 7.25 -10.51
C VAL A 253 -9.74 6.44 -11.35
N VAL A 254 -8.58 7.02 -11.68
CA VAL A 254 -7.59 6.40 -12.57
C VAL A 254 -6.19 6.49 -11.97
N LEU A 255 -5.30 5.63 -12.42
CA LEU A 255 -3.90 5.60 -11.98
C LEU A 255 -3.00 6.31 -13.01
N SER A 256 -1.89 6.86 -12.56
CA SER A 256 -0.86 7.41 -13.45
C SER A 256 -0.33 6.36 -14.41
N GLU A 257 -0.05 6.77 -15.64
CA GLU A 257 0.73 5.98 -16.60
C GLU A 257 2.22 6.23 -16.40
N ASN A 258 3.05 5.33 -16.96
CA ASN A 258 4.49 5.48 -16.88
C ASN A 258 4.98 6.65 -17.76
N THR A 259 5.68 7.61 -17.15
CA THR A 259 6.30 8.76 -17.80
C THR A 259 7.75 8.90 -17.36
N LYS A 260 8.49 9.90 -17.87
CA LYS A 260 9.88 10.15 -17.47
C LYS A 260 10.04 10.51 -15.98
N SER A 261 8.98 11.01 -15.34
CA SER A 261 9.03 11.58 -13.99
C SER A 261 8.00 11.00 -13.03
N VAL A 262 7.09 10.16 -13.51
CA VAL A 262 6.01 9.55 -12.72
C VAL A 262 5.87 8.09 -13.15
N ARG A 263 5.96 7.17 -12.21
CA ARG A 263 5.80 5.73 -12.43
C ARG A 263 4.33 5.37 -12.66
N GLN A 264 4.10 4.23 -13.33
CA GLN A 264 2.76 3.68 -13.44
C GLN A 264 2.20 3.38 -12.05
N GLY A 265 0.98 3.84 -11.75
CA GLY A 265 0.33 3.61 -10.46
C GLY A 265 0.81 4.51 -9.31
N GLU A 266 1.79 5.37 -9.52
CA GLU A 266 2.34 6.27 -8.49
C GLU A 266 1.28 7.23 -7.93
N ASN A 267 0.47 7.82 -8.82
CA ASN A 267 -0.59 8.75 -8.45
C ASN A 267 -1.96 8.18 -8.80
N VAL A 268 -2.95 8.52 -7.97
CA VAL A 268 -4.36 8.34 -8.27
C VAL A 268 -4.96 9.70 -8.62
N PHE A 269 -5.72 9.74 -9.71
CA PHE A 269 -6.44 10.91 -10.17
C PHE A 269 -7.94 10.71 -9.98
N VAL A 270 -8.59 11.72 -9.43
CA VAL A 270 -10.04 11.81 -9.28
C VAL A 270 -10.54 12.86 -10.25
N VAL A 271 -11.47 12.47 -11.14
CA VAL A 271 -11.86 13.28 -12.30
C VAL A 271 -13.37 13.53 -12.31
N GLU A 272 -13.74 14.79 -12.52
CA GLU A 272 -15.09 15.26 -12.86
C GLU A 272 -15.13 15.58 -14.37
N GLY A 273 -15.98 14.89 -15.12
CA GLY A 273 -16.08 14.98 -16.58
C GLY A 273 -15.47 13.77 -17.30
N ALA A 274 -15.58 13.76 -18.63
CA ALA A 274 -14.99 12.70 -19.46
C ALA A 274 -13.46 12.86 -19.57
N LEU A 275 -12.71 11.76 -19.53
CA LEU A 275 -11.23 11.79 -19.58
C LEU A 275 -10.65 12.46 -20.84
N ASN A 276 -11.41 12.49 -21.94
CA ASN A 276 -11.02 13.11 -23.20
C ASN A 276 -11.61 14.52 -23.41
N ASP A 277 -12.34 15.05 -22.43
CA ASP A 277 -12.87 16.42 -22.47
C ASP A 277 -11.82 17.39 -21.90
N PRO A 278 -11.30 18.38 -22.67
CA PRO A 278 -10.34 19.35 -22.16
C PRO A 278 -10.84 20.18 -20.95
N ALA A 279 -12.16 20.24 -20.73
CA ALA A 279 -12.77 20.97 -19.62
C ALA A 279 -12.97 20.13 -18.35
N HIS A 280 -12.49 18.87 -18.31
CA HIS A 280 -12.57 18.06 -17.09
C HIS A 280 -11.81 18.73 -15.93
N LYS A 281 -12.32 18.54 -14.71
CA LYS A 281 -11.59 18.91 -13.50
C LYS A 281 -10.94 17.66 -12.93
N MET A 282 -9.73 17.80 -12.40
CA MET A 282 -9.07 16.70 -11.72
C MET A 282 -8.39 17.17 -10.44
N ALA A 283 -8.32 16.27 -9.49
CA ALA A 283 -7.41 16.32 -8.37
C ALA A 283 -6.59 15.04 -8.34
N TYR A 284 -5.41 15.07 -7.74
CA TYR A 284 -4.60 13.88 -7.57
C TYR A 284 -3.93 13.84 -6.21
N MET A 285 -3.61 12.62 -5.78
CA MET A 285 -2.73 12.36 -4.64
C MET A 285 -1.86 11.16 -4.98
N LYS A 286 -0.83 10.89 -4.17
CA LYS A 286 -0.12 9.62 -4.31
C LYS A 286 -1.07 8.48 -3.98
N THR A 287 -1.07 7.42 -4.78
CA THR A 287 -1.88 6.23 -4.49
C THR A 287 -1.58 5.68 -3.09
N ASN A 288 -0.34 5.88 -2.63
CA ASN A 288 0.11 5.55 -1.28
C ASN A 288 -0.64 6.30 -0.18
N ASP A 289 -0.75 7.62 -0.31
CA ASP A 289 -1.45 8.45 0.67
C ASP A 289 -2.92 8.01 0.76
N ALA A 290 -3.50 7.67 -0.40
CA ALA A 290 -4.89 7.22 -0.49
C ALA A 290 -5.16 5.92 0.28
N ILE A 291 -4.27 4.92 0.18
CA ILE A 291 -4.46 3.59 0.80
C ILE A 291 -3.87 3.49 2.21
N ALA A 292 -3.05 4.45 2.62
CA ALA A 292 -2.50 4.55 3.97
C ALA A 292 -3.53 5.05 4.97
N GLN A 293 -4.38 5.99 4.53
CA GLN A 293 -5.37 6.61 5.40
C GLN A 293 -6.52 5.62 5.73
N PRO A 294 -6.85 5.40 7.02
CA PRO A 294 -8.01 4.61 7.39
C PRO A 294 -9.31 5.18 6.81
N VAL A 295 -10.24 4.30 6.47
CA VAL A 295 -11.53 4.69 5.87
C VAL A 295 -12.27 5.67 6.77
N GLU A 296 -12.31 5.38 8.07
CA GLU A 296 -13.01 6.18 9.08
C GLU A 296 -12.48 7.61 9.14
N GLN A 297 -11.16 7.78 9.00
CA GLN A 297 -10.51 9.09 9.02
C GLN A 297 -10.87 9.91 7.77
N SER A 298 -10.77 9.32 6.57
CA SER A 298 -11.14 10.01 5.32
C SER A 298 -12.62 10.40 5.31
N LEU A 299 -13.50 9.53 5.81
CA LEU A 299 -14.94 9.81 5.89
C LEU A 299 -15.28 10.88 6.92
N ALA A 300 -14.61 10.90 8.08
CA ALA A 300 -14.78 11.95 9.07
C ALA A 300 -14.37 13.32 8.50
N GLN A 301 -13.22 13.39 7.81
CA GLN A 301 -12.78 14.62 7.16
C GLN A 301 -13.73 15.07 6.05
N LEU A 302 -14.22 14.13 5.23
CA LEU A 302 -15.22 14.41 4.20
C LEU A 302 -16.50 14.99 4.80
N GLN A 303 -16.97 14.44 5.91
CA GLN A 303 -18.17 14.94 6.59
C GLN A 303 -17.98 16.38 7.10
N VAL A 304 -16.86 16.67 7.75
CA VAL A 304 -16.54 18.02 8.26
C VAL A 304 -16.51 19.05 7.13
N LEU A 305 -15.87 18.73 6.00
CA LEU A 305 -15.84 19.61 4.82
C LEU A 305 -17.24 19.84 4.24
N SER A 306 -18.05 18.78 4.20
CA SER A 306 -19.41 18.83 3.66
C SER A 306 -20.33 19.71 4.50
N GLU A 307 -20.23 19.60 5.83
CA GLU A 307 -20.99 20.45 6.76
C GLU A 307 -20.56 21.92 6.67
N THR A 308 -19.25 22.16 6.63
CA THR A 308 -18.69 23.52 6.51
C THR A 308 -19.16 24.22 5.23
N GLN A 309 -19.13 23.52 4.08
CA GLN A 309 -19.61 24.07 2.81
C GLN A 309 -21.12 24.34 2.84
N ARG A 310 -21.92 23.45 3.43
CA ARG A 310 -23.38 23.66 3.56
C ARG A 310 -23.70 24.92 4.38
N GLN A 311 -23.00 25.13 5.49
CA GLN A 311 -23.18 26.32 6.34
C GLN A 311 -22.79 27.62 5.63
N GLN A 312 -21.68 27.61 4.88
CA GLN A 312 -21.26 28.76 4.10
C GLN A 312 -22.28 29.11 3.00
N HIS A 313 -22.80 28.09 2.30
CA HIS A 313 -23.82 28.28 1.28
C HIS A 313 -25.14 28.83 1.87
N SER A 314 -25.57 28.34 3.04
CA SER A 314 -26.79 28.88 3.67
C SER A 314 -26.63 30.33 4.10
N GLN A 315 -25.48 30.70 4.68
CA GLN A 315 -25.19 32.08 5.09
C GLN A 315 -25.13 33.04 3.90
N GLN A 316 -24.50 32.63 2.78
CA GLN A 316 -24.48 33.44 1.56
C GLN A 316 -25.88 33.64 0.97
N GLN A 317 -26.71 32.59 1.02
CA GLN A 317 -28.07 32.66 0.50
C GLN A 317 -28.99 33.54 1.37
N GLU A 318 -28.78 33.55 2.68
CA GLU A 318 -29.44 34.46 3.62
C GLU A 318 -29.02 35.92 3.38
N GLN A 319 -27.72 36.20 3.24
CA GLN A 319 -27.23 37.54 2.93
C GLN A 319 -27.75 38.08 1.58
N GLN A 320 -27.81 37.23 0.54
CA GLN A 320 -28.39 37.61 -0.75
C GLN A 320 -29.90 37.86 -0.66
N ARG A 321 -30.62 37.11 0.17
CA ARG A 321 -32.04 37.36 0.45
C ARG A 321 -32.24 38.68 1.19
N GLU A 322 -31.44 38.99 2.20
CA GLU A 322 -31.54 40.26 2.93
C GLU A 322 -31.23 41.47 2.04
N GLN A 323 -30.24 41.38 1.15
CA GLN A 323 -29.92 42.43 0.19
C GLN A 323 -31.00 42.63 -0.89
N SER A 324 -31.74 41.58 -1.27
CA SER A 324 -32.84 41.66 -2.25
C SER A 324 -34.18 42.09 -1.62
N ILE A 325 -34.30 42.03 -0.30
CA ILE A 325 -35.49 42.47 0.45
C ILE A 325 -35.36 43.92 0.97
N ALA A 326 -34.17 44.54 0.87
CA ALA A 326 -34.00 45.96 1.22
C ALA A 326 -34.89 46.86 0.32
N PRO A 327 -35.86 47.59 0.90
CA PRO A 327 -36.89 48.27 0.12
C PRO A 327 -36.29 49.45 -0.66
N GLN A 328 -36.57 49.50 -1.96
CA GLN A 328 -36.49 50.74 -2.73
C GLN A 328 -37.40 51.77 -2.05
N HIS A 329 -36.83 52.65 -1.23
CA HIS A 329 -37.52 53.85 -0.79
C HIS A 329 -37.78 54.73 -2.01
N ARG A 330 -39.01 54.63 -2.49
CA ARG A 330 -39.62 55.44 -3.53
C ARG A 330 -39.81 56.87 -3.00
N MET A 331 -39.23 57.82 -3.74
CA MET A 331 -39.56 59.25 -3.94
C MET A 331 -40.35 60.01 -2.86
N VAL A 332 -39.87 61.20 -2.46
CA VAL A 332 -40.42 62.50 -2.92
C VAL A 332 -39.28 63.51 -3.04
#